data_AF-A0A5N6GWM5-F1
#
_entry.id   AF-A0A5N6GWM5-F1
#
_cell.length_a   1.000
_cell.length_b   1.000
_cell.length_c   1.000
_cell.angle_alpha   90.00
_cell.angle_beta   90.00
_cell.angle_gamma   90.00
#
_symmetry.space_group_name_H-M   'P 1'
#
loop_
_entity.id
_entity.type
_entity.pdbx_description
1 polymer ?
#
loop_
_entity_poly.entity_id
_entity_poly.type
_entity_poly.pdbx_seq_one_letter_code
_entity_poly.pdbx_strand_id
1 'polypeptide(L)'
;MKARSADEGWSCTLGKWGIIVADGAFCWFYPDGGEAGTFPSRCDAGLRYCGYIDTWSRDYHMYYTNWSMDDVAGQLGWGNIWGFSGSDESEYIHQIMEIFPRGEPEHDSKLPPPNLATRLVARAAEPVKIQERLTPVLVGEPAPGTWVFDFDQNIVGFPLVNLPELPAGTTVKVAPAESLAANGTVDQASLGPGDPGTDLFNTYTTAGRPGGETWHPKFNYFGMQWVQVTGLPRGYKPSRNLITGLRVQADVPAASSFTSSSARLNRIHKMAWHSMASNIMSVFTDCPGREKLSYPADYTQPFGAVARNFQFPAFLRTTAHHLVEGQSIANTSMAGNVALKTPREKARGHIVDAALADWVEDSSQTSGRITGTWGYYLTIKAMARIANLTGHQADANRYADLSHDIRNAFNTAFWNDSSHRYTDAGNNGTSNATQTAQELALDSGLVPEKHRQQVLNALVELTYDYPSRDGVGPHLSGGQIGLGPIVRALSAGGRDDVLWDALQQNDRPSYGYFVAPTVANPNGFTTIGEQWDRSDS
;
A
#
# COMPACT_ATOMS: atom_id res chain seq x y z
N MET A 1 -42.90 -1.69 -1.37
CA MET A 1 -42.77 -2.49 -2.59
C MET A 1 -41.40 -3.13 -2.58
N LYS A 2 -41.22 -4.34 -3.13
CA LYS A 2 -39.92 -5.03 -3.19
C LYS A 2 -39.60 -5.36 -4.65
N ALA A 3 -38.40 -5.05 -5.10
CA ALA A 3 -37.91 -5.39 -6.44
C ALA A 3 -36.97 -6.61 -6.38
N ARG A 4 -37.03 -7.49 -7.38
CA ARG A 4 -36.04 -8.58 -7.55
C ARG A 4 -35.57 -8.68 -9.01
N SER A 5 -34.26 -8.84 -9.21
CA SER A 5 -33.65 -9.10 -10.53
C SER A 5 -33.82 -10.55 -10.95
N ALA A 6 -33.75 -10.81 -12.27
CA ALA A 6 -33.98 -12.13 -12.87
C ALA A 6 -32.90 -13.20 -12.60
N ASP A 7 -31.92 -12.95 -11.73
CA ASP A 7 -30.78 -13.86 -11.48
C ASP A 7 -31.17 -15.13 -10.68
N GLU A 8 -32.40 -15.21 -10.16
CA GLU A 8 -32.96 -16.38 -9.49
C GLU A 8 -34.00 -17.05 -10.41
N GLY A 9 -33.71 -18.27 -10.89
CA GLY A 9 -34.54 -19.01 -11.85
C GLY A 9 -35.92 -19.43 -11.33
N TRP A 10 -36.91 -18.53 -11.45
CA TRP A 10 -38.32 -18.79 -11.14
C TRP A 10 -39.21 -18.56 -12.36
N SER A 11 -39.98 -19.57 -12.77
CA SER A 11 -41.17 -19.39 -13.61
C SER A 11 -42.35 -19.05 -12.70
N CYS A 12 -42.86 -17.82 -12.78
CA CYS A 12 -43.96 -17.32 -11.95
C CYS A 12 -45.16 -16.94 -12.84
N THR A 13 -46.38 -17.19 -12.34
CA THR A 13 -47.64 -16.80 -12.97
C THR A 13 -47.87 -15.29 -12.80
N LEU A 14 -47.97 -14.54 -13.92
CA LEU A 14 -48.11 -13.07 -13.95
C LEU A 14 -49.42 -12.69 -13.26
N GLY A 15 -49.41 -11.56 -12.55
CA GLY A 15 -50.62 -10.83 -12.23
C GLY A 15 -51.30 -10.26 -13.49
N LYS A 16 -52.44 -9.60 -13.31
CA LYS A 16 -53.23 -9.01 -14.42
C LYS A 16 -52.50 -7.91 -15.23
N TRP A 17 -51.36 -7.40 -14.77
CA TRP A 17 -50.67 -6.26 -15.38
C TRP A 17 -49.15 -6.49 -15.39
N GLY A 18 -48.49 -6.07 -16.46
CA GLY A 18 -47.03 -6.06 -16.60
C GLY A 18 -46.49 -4.68 -16.99
N ILE A 19 -45.19 -4.50 -16.80
CA ILE A 19 -44.44 -3.29 -17.18
C ILE A 19 -43.49 -3.66 -18.31
N ILE A 20 -43.48 -2.87 -19.38
CA ILE A 20 -42.52 -3.01 -20.48
C ILE A 20 -41.81 -1.68 -20.73
N VAL A 21 -40.51 -1.76 -20.98
CA VAL A 21 -39.73 -0.65 -21.52
C VAL A 21 -39.62 -0.81 -23.02
N ALA A 22 -40.17 0.15 -23.75
CA ALA A 22 -40.16 0.21 -25.20
C ALA A 22 -39.74 1.62 -25.63
N ASP A 23 -38.73 1.74 -26.49
CA ASP A 23 -38.17 3.02 -26.96
C ASP A 23 -37.84 4.02 -25.84
N GLY A 24 -37.26 3.51 -24.73
CA GLY A 24 -36.88 4.32 -23.57
C GLY A 24 -38.03 4.79 -22.67
N ALA A 25 -39.29 4.47 -23.00
CA ALA A 25 -40.47 4.80 -22.22
C ALA A 25 -40.99 3.61 -21.40
N PHE A 26 -41.52 3.88 -20.20
CA PHE A 26 -42.18 2.88 -19.36
C PHE A 26 -43.67 2.80 -19.69
N CYS A 27 -44.16 1.59 -19.95
CA CYS A 27 -45.54 1.34 -20.32
C CYS A 27 -46.16 0.24 -19.46
N TRP A 28 -47.42 0.44 -19.08
CA TRP A 28 -48.30 -0.62 -18.58
C TRP A 28 -48.80 -1.44 -19.75
N PHE A 29 -48.86 -2.76 -19.60
CA PHE A 29 -49.57 -3.61 -20.55
C PHE A 29 -50.42 -4.67 -19.85
N TYR A 30 -51.47 -5.09 -20.55
CA TYR A 30 -52.41 -6.11 -20.10
C TYR A 30 -52.25 -7.38 -20.94
N PRO A 31 -51.71 -8.48 -20.38
CA PRO A 31 -51.71 -9.76 -21.06
C PRO A 31 -53.13 -10.35 -21.00
N ASP A 32 -53.74 -10.49 -22.17
CA ASP A 32 -55.10 -11.02 -22.33
C ASP A 32 -55.29 -12.32 -21.53
N GLY A 33 -56.11 -12.27 -20.48
CA GLY A 33 -56.49 -13.44 -19.68
C GLY A 33 -55.69 -13.72 -18.41
N GLY A 34 -54.71 -12.89 -18.04
CA GLY A 34 -54.10 -12.95 -16.70
C GLY A 34 -53.15 -14.13 -16.41
N GLU A 35 -52.54 -14.73 -17.44
CA GLU A 35 -51.44 -15.70 -17.25
C GLU A 35 -50.17 -15.28 -18.00
N ALA A 36 -49.05 -15.25 -17.28
CA ALA A 36 -47.78 -14.74 -17.79
C ALA A 36 -47.22 -15.44 -18.98
N GLY A 37 -47.33 -16.77 -18.89
CA GLY A 37 -46.53 -17.67 -19.69
C GLY A 37 -46.80 -17.49 -21.17
N THR A 38 -47.92 -16.82 -21.51
CA THR A 38 -48.33 -16.56 -22.87
C THR A 38 -47.80 -15.25 -23.46
N PHE A 39 -47.32 -14.29 -22.65
CA PHE A 39 -46.75 -13.04 -23.17
C PHE A 39 -45.43 -13.26 -23.93
N PRO A 40 -44.45 -14.04 -23.39
CA PRO A 40 -43.27 -14.45 -24.15
C PRO A 40 -43.59 -15.29 -25.39
N SER A 41 -44.73 -15.99 -25.42
CA SER A 41 -45.14 -16.82 -26.58
C SER A 41 -45.94 -16.07 -27.64
N ARG A 42 -46.36 -14.83 -27.37
CA ARG A 42 -47.03 -13.95 -28.35
C ARG A 42 -46.05 -12.99 -29.05
N CYS A 43 -44.84 -12.84 -28.52
CA CYS A 43 -43.82 -11.95 -29.06
C CYS A 43 -42.57 -12.75 -29.43
N ASP A 44 -42.24 -12.81 -30.72
CA ASP A 44 -41.06 -13.49 -31.24
C ASP A 44 -39.76 -12.86 -30.67
N ALA A 45 -39.05 -13.59 -29.80
CA ALA A 45 -37.66 -13.46 -29.31
C ALA A 45 -37.04 -12.07 -28.97
N GLY A 46 -37.73 -10.95 -29.11
CA GLY A 46 -37.22 -9.58 -28.91
C GLY A 46 -37.38 -9.01 -27.51
N LEU A 47 -37.97 -9.78 -26.59
CA LEU A 47 -38.33 -9.35 -25.25
C LEU A 47 -37.41 -9.98 -24.19
N ARG A 48 -36.78 -9.15 -23.37
CA ARG A 48 -35.95 -9.58 -22.24
C ARG A 48 -36.73 -9.42 -20.93
N TYR A 49 -36.89 -10.50 -20.16
CA TYR A 49 -37.39 -10.40 -18.79
C TYR A 49 -36.32 -9.81 -17.87
N CYS A 50 -36.69 -8.82 -17.06
CA CYS A 50 -35.76 -8.08 -16.21
C CYS A 50 -35.94 -8.41 -14.72
N GLY A 51 -37.18 -8.69 -14.30
CA GLY A 51 -37.50 -8.93 -12.90
C GLY A 51 -38.96 -8.60 -12.58
N TYR A 52 -39.29 -8.39 -11.31
CA TYR A 52 -40.63 -7.97 -10.89
C TYR A 52 -40.61 -7.04 -9.69
N ILE A 53 -41.72 -6.33 -9.50
CA ILE A 53 -42.02 -5.40 -8.42
C ILE A 53 -43.22 -5.96 -7.65
N ASP A 54 -43.00 -6.32 -6.40
CA ASP A 54 -44.01 -6.75 -5.44
C ASP A 54 -44.56 -5.53 -4.70
N THR A 55 -45.86 -5.28 -4.84
CA THR A 55 -46.59 -4.28 -4.06
C THR A 55 -47.51 -5.00 -3.07
N TRP A 56 -47.96 -4.29 -2.03
CA TRP A 56 -48.79 -4.88 -0.97
C TRP A 56 -50.10 -5.57 -1.46
N SER A 57 -50.53 -5.31 -2.71
CA SER A 57 -51.72 -5.93 -3.30
C SER A 57 -51.50 -6.70 -4.60
N ARG A 58 -50.33 -6.57 -5.28
CA ARG A 58 -50.08 -7.10 -6.63
C ARG A 58 -48.58 -7.22 -6.94
N ASP A 59 -48.23 -8.22 -7.75
CA ASP A 59 -46.91 -8.36 -8.40
C ASP A 59 -46.96 -7.87 -9.85
N TYR A 60 -46.05 -6.96 -10.21
CA TYR A 60 -45.87 -6.45 -11.56
C TYR A 60 -44.53 -6.92 -12.11
N HIS A 61 -44.55 -7.68 -13.19
CA HIS A 61 -43.33 -8.15 -13.84
C HIS A 61 -42.87 -7.18 -14.91
N MET A 62 -41.57 -7.13 -15.11
CA MET A 62 -40.91 -6.14 -15.93
C MET A 62 -40.14 -6.76 -17.09
N TYR A 63 -40.32 -6.18 -18.26
CA TYR A 63 -39.69 -6.61 -19.50
C TYR A 63 -39.06 -5.43 -20.25
N TYR A 64 -38.12 -5.73 -21.12
CA TYR A 64 -37.44 -4.78 -21.99
C TYR A 64 -37.49 -5.23 -23.44
N THR A 65 -37.72 -4.30 -24.36
CA THR A 65 -37.63 -4.52 -25.81
C THR A 65 -37.01 -3.32 -26.51
N ASN A 66 -36.41 -3.55 -27.66
CA ASN A 66 -35.95 -2.49 -28.57
C ASN A 66 -37.05 -2.05 -29.57
N TRP A 67 -38.28 -2.56 -29.43
CA TRP A 67 -39.40 -2.19 -30.29
C TRP A 67 -39.98 -0.83 -29.90
N SER A 68 -40.61 -0.16 -30.88
CA SER A 68 -41.40 1.04 -30.61
C SER A 68 -42.69 0.69 -29.87
N MET A 69 -43.32 1.67 -29.21
CA MET A 69 -44.59 1.46 -28.52
C MET A 69 -45.69 0.98 -29.49
N ASP A 70 -45.71 1.48 -30.72
CA ASP A 70 -46.69 1.11 -31.75
C ASP A 70 -46.51 -0.34 -32.22
N ASP A 71 -45.25 -0.80 -32.35
CA ASP A 71 -44.94 -2.19 -32.68
C ASP A 71 -45.42 -3.13 -31.58
N VAL A 72 -45.18 -2.78 -30.31
CA VAL A 72 -45.68 -3.54 -29.16
C VAL A 72 -47.22 -3.55 -29.14
N ALA A 73 -47.87 -2.40 -29.35
CA ALA A 73 -49.32 -2.30 -29.42
C ALA A 73 -49.92 -3.18 -30.53
N GLY A 74 -49.26 -3.24 -31.70
CA GLY A 74 -49.65 -4.11 -32.80
C GLY A 74 -49.63 -5.60 -32.45
N GLN A 75 -48.68 -6.04 -31.61
CA GLN A 75 -48.58 -7.43 -31.14
C GLN A 75 -49.58 -7.77 -30.02
N LEU A 76 -49.89 -6.82 -29.15
CA LEU A 76 -50.79 -7.03 -27.99
C LEU A 76 -52.27 -6.78 -28.30
N GLY A 77 -52.56 -6.19 -29.46
CA GLY A 77 -53.87 -5.64 -29.77
C GLY A 77 -53.98 -4.21 -29.27
N TRP A 78 -54.46 -3.33 -30.15
CA TRP A 78 -54.67 -1.92 -29.86
C TRP A 78 -55.59 -1.74 -28.65
N GLY A 79 -55.13 -1.00 -27.64
CA GLY A 79 -55.86 -0.78 -26.39
C GLY A 79 -55.46 -1.69 -25.23
N ASN A 80 -54.33 -2.41 -25.32
CA ASN A 80 -53.77 -3.23 -24.24
C ASN A 80 -52.42 -2.73 -23.70
N ILE A 81 -51.97 -1.55 -24.14
CA ILE A 81 -50.74 -0.90 -23.67
C ILE A 81 -50.98 0.60 -23.47
N TRP A 82 -50.41 1.16 -22.41
CA TRP A 82 -50.52 2.57 -22.05
C TRP A 82 -49.20 3.07 -21.46
N GLY A 83 -48.76 4.25 -21.89
CA GLY A 83 -47.62 4.92 -21.26
C GLY A 83 -47.88 5.25 -19.79
N PHE A 84 -46.84 5.25 -18.98
CA PHE A 84 -46.92 5.72 -17.59
C PHE A 84 -47.40 7.17 -17.54
N SER A 85 -48.28 7.45 -16.57
CA SER A 85 -48.58 8.83 -16.19
C SER A 85 -47.51 9.40 -15.25
N GLY A 86 -47.47 10.73 -15.07
CA GLY A 86 -46.46 11.35 -14.19
C GLY A 86 -46.53 10.90 -12.71
N SER A 87 -47.70 10.47 -12.24
CA SER A 87 -47.84 9.82 -10.92
C SER A 87 -47.26 8.42 -10.90
N ASP A 88 -47.39 7.66 -12.00
CA ASP A 88 -46.82 6.31 -12.10
C ASP A 88 -45.30 6.35 -12.14
N GLU A 89 -44.71 7.31 -12.88
CA GLU A 89 -43.27 7.52 -12.84
C GLU A 89 -42.78 7.81 -11.41
N SER A 90 -43.47 8.69 -10.69
CA SER A 90 -43.11 9.03 -9.31
C SER A 90 -43.20 7.83 -8.36
N GLU A 91 -44.14 6.91 -8.59
CA GLU A 91 -44.38 5.75 -7.73
C GLU A 91 -43.42 4.58 -8.02
N TYR A 92 -43.13 4.31 -9.30
CA TYR A 92 -42.47 3.06 -9.72
C TYR A 92 -41.06 3.22 -10.30
N ILE A 93 -40.67 4.41 -10.80
CA ILE A 93 -39.41 4.58 -11.55
C ILE A 93 -38.16 4.20 -10.75
N HIS A 94 -38.13 4.51 -9.46
CA HIS A 94 -36.99 4.20 -8.60
C HIS A 94 -36.77 2.69 -8.48
N GLN A 95 -37.84 1.91 -8.36
CA GLN A 95 -37.78 0.45 -8.22
C GLN A 95 -37.49 -0.23 -9.56
N ILE A 96 -38.01 0.31 -10.66
CA ILE A 96 -37.71 -0.14 -12.01
C ILE A 96 -36.22 0.04 -12.33
N MET A 97 -35.66 1.21 -11.99
CA MET A 97 -34.26 1.55 -12.25
C MET A 97 -33.27 0.69 -11.44
N GLU A 98 -33.69 0.10 -10.32
CA GLU A 98 -32.87 -0.87 -9.57
C GLU A 98 -32.71 -2.21 -10.29
N ILE A 99 -33.60 -2.53 -11.24
CA ILE A 99 -33.66 -3.83 -11.93
C ILE A 99 -32.87 -3.84 -13.26
N PHE A 100 -32.58 -2.68 -13.87
CA PHE A 100 -31.88 -2.59 -15.17
C PHE A 100 -30.33 -2.56 -15.06
N PRO A 101 -29.58 -3.44 -15.77
CA PRO A 101 -28.12 -3.40 -15.79
C PRO A 101 -27.60 -2.29 -16.72
N ARG A 102 -26.68 -1.45 -16.22
CA ARG A 102 -26.12 -0.28 -16.92
C ARG A 102 -25.13 -0.68 -18.02
N GLY A 103 -25.31 -0.18 -19.25
CA GLY A 103 -24.37 -0.33 -20.37
C GLY A 103 -24.49 0.77 -21.44
N GLU A 104 -23.35 1.44 -21.68
CA GLU A 104 -22.98 2.49 -22.67
C GLU A 104 -23.47 3.95 -22.47
N PRO A 105 -22.60 4.95 -22.79
CA PRO A 105 -22.55 6.21 -22.06
C PRO A 105 -23.26 7.33 -22.82
N GLU A 106 -24.52 7.57 -22.48
CA GLU A 106 -25.14 8.86 -22.72
C GLU A 106 -24.70 9.87 -21.65
N HIS A 107 -24.57 11.13 -22.08
CA HIS A 107 -24.12 12.28 -21.31
C HIS A 107 -24.73 12.32 -19.88
N ASP A 108 -23.98 11.80 -18.90
CA ASP A 108 -24.46 11.65 -17.53
C ASP A 108 -24.44 13.01 -16.80
N SER A 109 -25.57 13.71 -16.82
CA SER A 109 -25.84 14.85 -15.92
C SER A 109 -26.25 14.40 -14.50
N LYS A 110 -26.06 13.12 -14.15
CA LYS A 110 -26.34 12.52 -12.85
C LYS A 110 -25.15 11.72 -12.30
N LEU A 111 -23.94 12.24 -12.49
CA LEU A 111 -22.94 12.02 -11.44
C LEU A 111 -23.59 12.50 -10.13
N PRO A 112 -23.65 11.68 -9.06
CA PRO A 112 -24.09 12.19 -7.77
C PRO A 112 -23.27 13.45 -7.50
N PRO A 113 -23.89 14.56 -7.08
CA PRO A 113 -23.09 15.73 -6.73
C PRO A 113 -22.02 15.23 -5.76
N PRO A 114 -20.73 15.57 -5.97
CA PRO A 114 -19.69 15.19 -5.02
C PRO A 114 -20.23 15.54 -3.65
N ASN A 115 -20.22 14.59 -2.71
CA ASN A 115 -20.81 14.74 -1.38
C ASN A 115 -20.56 16.18 -0.93
N LEU A 116 -21.61 17.02 -0.91
CA LEU A 116 -21.42 18.46 -0.70
C LEU A 116 -20.97 18.77 0.74
N ALA A 117 -20.95 17.76 1.62
CA ALA A 117 -20.31 17.82 2.94
C ALA A 117 -18.79 17.54 2.90
N THR A 118 -18.25 17.00 1.81
CA THR A 118 -16.80 16.81 1.65
C THR A 118 -16.15 18.16 1.37
N ARG A 119 -15.41 18.66 2.36
CA ARG A 119 -14.62 19.88 2.20
C ARG A 119 -13.56 19.68 1.11
N LEU A 120 -13.76 20.33 -0.02
CA LEU A 120 -12.74 20.40 -1.07
C LEU A 120 -11.60 21.30 -0.59
N VAL A 121 -10.37 20.80 -0.72
CA VAL A 121 -9.15 21.55 -0.43
C VAL A 121 -8.25 21.51 -1.65
N ALA A 122 -7.53 22.61 -1.91
CA ALA A 122 -6.47 22.59 -2.90
C ALA A 122 -5.38 21.59 -2.47
N ARG A 123 -4.80 20.86 -3.43
CA ARG A 123 -3.68 19.97 -3.15
C ARG A 123 -2.53 20.78 -2.54
N ALA A 124 -2.15 20.44 -1.31
CA ALA A 124 -1.05 21.09 -0.61
C ALA A 124 0.31 20.40 -0.85
N ALA A 125 0.32 19.10 -1.15
CA ALA A 125 1.55 18.34 -1.40
C ALA A 125 2.01 18.36 -2.87
N GLU A 126 3.31 18.15 -3.07
CA GLU A 126 3.93 17.93 -4.36
C GLU A 126 3.26 16.75 -5.10
N PRO A 127 2.93 16.89 -6.40
CA PRO A 127 2.27 15.84 -7.16
C PRO A 127 3.23 14.68 -7.46
N VAL A 128 2.69 13.47 -7.64
CA VAL A 128 3.46 12.35 -8.21
C VAL A 128 3.77 12.64 -9.68
N LYS A 129 5.05 12.55 -10.06
CA LYS A 129 5.54 12.74 -11.42
C LYS A 129 6.48 11.61 -11.84
N ILE A 130 6.67 11.46 -13.14
CA ILE A 130 7.77 10.67 -13.70
C ILE A 130 9.06 11.42 -13.40
N GLN A 131 9.93 10.81 -12.59
CA GLN A 131 11.21 11.38 -12.20
C GLN A 131 12.36 10.90 -13.09
N GLU A 132 12.23 9.70 -13.67
CA GLU A 132 13.30 9.08 -14.44
C GLU A 132 12.75 8.14 -15.51
N ARG A 133 13.48 7.98 -16.62
CA ARG A 133 13.21 7.02 -17.68
C ARG A 133 14.40 6.07 -17.79
N LEU A 134 14.19 4.79 -17.50
CA LEU A 134 15.23 3.77 -17.47
C LEU A 134 15.11 2.86 -18.71
N THR A 135 16.22 2.70 -19.42
CA THR A 135 16.36 1.66 -20.46
C THR A 135 16.85 0.38 -19.80
N PRO A 136 16.25 -0.80 -20.08
CA PRO A 136 16.76 -2.07 -19.59
C PRO A 136 18.24 -2.25 -19.93
N VAL A 137 19.02 -2.77 -18.99
CA VAL A 137 20.43 -3.12 -19.23
C VAL A 137 20.54 -4.43 -19.98
N LEU A 138 19.60 -5.36 -19.77
CA LEU A 138 19.58 -6.71 -20.32
C LEU A 138 18.17 -7.07 -20.81
N VAL A 139 18.11 -7.91 -21.85
CA VAL A 139 16.91 -8.63 -22.29
C VAL A 139 17.27 -10.10 -22.50
N GLY A 140 16.49 -11.00 -21.90
CA GLY A 140 16.65 -12.45 -22.01
C GLY A 140 15.38 -13.14 -22.50
N GLU A 141 15.51 -14.35 -23.02
CA GLU A 141 14.39 -15.21 -23.45
C GLU A 141 14.42 -16.52 -22.66
N PRO A 142 13.93 -16.56 -21.40
CA PRO A 142 13.94 -17.77 -20.57
C PRO A 142 13.11 -18.93 -21.16
N ALA A 143 12.12 -18.63 -21.99
CA ALA A 143 11.34 -19.61 -22.73
C ALA A 143 10.91 -19.02 -24.08
N PRO A 144 10.65 -19.83 -25.12
CA PRO A 144 10.27 -19.32 -26.44
C PRO A 144 9.09 -18.35 -26.39
N GLY A 145 9.32 -17.10 -26.81
CA GLY A 145 8.30 -16.04 -26.82
C GLY A 145 8.03 -15.38 -25.46
N THR A 146 8.79 -15.73 -24.42
CA THR A 146 8.78 -15.09 -23.10
C THR A 146 10.04 -14.29 -22.94
N TRP A 147 9.91 -12.96 -22.88
CA TRP A 147 11.04 -12.04 -22.81
C TRP A 147 11.10 -11.36 -21.45
N VAL A 148 12.27 -11.30 -20.81
CA VAL A 148 12.47 -10.65 -19.52
C VAL A 148 13.45 -9.51 -19.68
N PHE A 149 13.04 -8.31 -19.28
CA PHE A 149 13.82 -7.07 -19.32
C PHE A 149 14.28 -6.72 -17.91
N ASP A 150 15.56 -6.41 -17.73
CA ASP A 150 16.17 -6.07 -16.44
C ASP A 150 16.63 -4.61 -16.43
N PHE A 151 16.21 -3.83 -15.44
CA PHE A 151 16.64 -2.45 -15.26
C PHE A 151 17.90 -2.28 -14.38
N ASP A 152 18.43 -3.35 -13.78
CA ASP A 152 19.52 -3.36 -12.79
C ASP A 152 19.25 -2.51 -11.54
N GLN A 153 18.01 -2.07 -11.37
CA GLN A 153 17.55 -1.25 -10.27
C GLN A 153 16.07 -1.53 -10.04
N ASN A 154 15.71 -1.92 -8.82
CA ASN A 154 14.33 -1.98 -8.39
C ASN A 154 13.82 -0.55 -8.25
N ILE A 155 12.78 -0.24 -9.02
CA ILE A 155 12.11 1.06 -9.09
C ILE A 155 10.63 0.87 -8.87
N VAL A 156 9.95 1.96 -8.55
CA VAL A 156 8.49 2.01 -8.59
C VAL A 156 8.02 2.85 -9.77
N GLY A 157 7.01 2.37 -10.50
CA GLY A 157 6.35 3.15 -11.54
C GLY A 157 5.69 2.32 -12.62
N PHE A 158 5.87 2.74 -13.89
CA PHE A 158 5.15 2.18 -15.02
C PHE A 158 6.10 1.57 -16.06
N PRO A 159 5.82 0.36 -16.58
CA PRO A 159 6.46 -0.09 -17.81
C PRO A 159 5.82 0.64 -19.00
N LEU A 160 6.59 1.47 -19.68
CA LEU A 160 6.24 2.02 -20.99
C LEU A 160 6.62 1.01 -22.07
N VAL A 161 5.60 0.54 -22.78
CA VAL A 161 5.75 -0.35 -23.93
C VAL A 161 5.89 0.49 -25.19
N ASN A 162 6.94 0.25 -25.96
CA ASN A 162 7.19 0.81 -27.28
C ASN A 162 7.14 -0.32 -28.31
N LEU A 163 5.95 -0.59 -28.83
CA LEU A 163 5.74 -1.63 -29.82
C LEU A 163 6.13 -1.14 -31.21
N PRO A 164 6.78 -1.97 -32.04
CA PRO A 164 6.91 -1.68 -33.46
C PRO A 164 5.52 -1.74 -34.11
N GLU A 165 5.48 -1.53 -35.42
CA GLU A 165 4.27 -1.81 -36.19
C GLU A 165 3.94 -3.31 -36.11
N LEU A 166 2.82 -3.64 -35.48
CA LEU A 166 2.30 -4.99 -35.27
C LEU A 166 0.88 -5.10 -35.84
N PRO A 167 0.41 -6.28 -36.26
CA PRO A 167 -0.97 -6.45 -36.73
C PRO A 167 -1.98 -6.00 -35.68
N ALA A 168 -3.10 -5.40 -36.11
CA ALA A 168 -4.20 -5.06 -35.23
C ALA A 168 -4.72 -6.32 -34.49
N GLY A 169 -5.05 -6.16 -33.20
CA GLY A 169 -5.48 -7.27 -32.35
C GLY A 169 -4.34 -8.08 -31.72
N THR A 170 -3.07 -7.71 -31.94
CA THR A 170 -1.95 -8.33 -31.22
C THR A 170 -1.99 -7.89 -29.76
N THR A 171 -2.19 -8.83 -28.84
CA THR A 171 -2.21 -8.54 -27.40
C THR A 171 -0.88 -8.91 -26.76
N VAL A 172 -0.18 -7.91 -26.21
CA VAL A 172 1.01 -8.10 -25.39
C VAL A 172 0.65 -8.06 -23.91
N LYS A 173 1.20 -8.97 -23.12
CA LYS A 173 1.08 -9.01 -21.66
C LYS A 173 2.40 -8.54 -21.04
N VAL A 174 2.30 -7.68 -20.04
CA VAL A 174 3.44 -7.04 -19.36
C VAL A 174 3.32 -7.32 -17.86
N ALA A 175 4.21 -8.16 -17.34
CA ALA A 175 4.21 -8.63 -15.95
C ALA A 175 5.48 -8.13 -15.21
N PRO A 176 5.38 -7.08 -14.38
CA PRO A 176 6.48 -6.54 -13.60
C PRO A 176 6.80 -7.40 -12.36
N ALA A 177 8.05 -7.36 -11.89
CA ALA A 177 8.49 -8.09 -10.70
C ALA A 177 9.76 -7.51 -10.06
N GLU A 178 9.93 -7.81 -8.77
CA GLU A 178 11.10 -7.43 -7.97
C GLU A 178 12.11 -8.56 -7.81
N SER A 179 11.84 -9.73 -8.40
CA SER A 179 12.71 -10.90 -8.38
C SER A 179 12.47 -11.84 -9.56
N LEU A 180 13.36 -12.82 -9.70
CA LEU A 180 13.32 -13.86 -10.72
C LEU A 180 13.05 -15.25 -10.09
N ALA A 181 12.34 -16.09 -10.83
CA ALA A 181 12.25 -17.51 -10.56
C ALA A 181 13.51 -18.25 -11.06
N ALA A 182 13.74 -19.48 -10.57
CA ALA A 182 14.92 -20.26 -10.92
C ALA A 182 15.06 -20.61 -12.41
N ASN A 183 13.96 -20.58 -13.16
CA ASN A 183 13.93 -20.78 -14.62
C ASN A 183 14.20 -19.48 -15.41
N GLY A 184 14.45 -18.36 -14.74
CA GLY A 184 14.69 -17.05 -15.35
C GLY A 184 13.44 -16.27 -15.74
N THR A 185 12.22 -16.77 -15.46
CA THR A 185 10.99 -15.96 -15.57
C THR A 185 10.87 -15.03 -14.37
N VAL A 186 9.95 -14.07 -14.42
CA VAL A 186 9.68 -13.20 -13.26
C VAL A 186 9.03 -13.98 -12.11
N ASP A 187 9.35 -13.59 -10.87
CA ASP A 187 8.69 -14.04 -9.65
C ASP A 187 8.01 -12.84 -8.97
N GLN A 188 6.72 -12.98 -8.68
CA GLN A 188 5.88 -11.91 -8.12
C GLN A 188 5.51 -12.15 -6.66
N ALA A 189 6.10 -13.15 -6.00
CA ALA A 189 5.75 -13.51 -4.63
C ALA A 189 5.88 -12.34 -3.63
N SER A 190 6.82 -11.40 -3.84
CA SER A 190 6.98 -10.21 -2.99
C SER A 190 5.84 -9.18 -3.17
N LEU A 191 5.13 -9.22 -4.29
CA LEU A 191 4.13 -8.21 -4.67
C LEU A 191 2.72 -8.52 -4.14
N GLY A 192 2.53 -9.63 -3.42
CA GLY A 192 1.29 -9.90 -2.68
C GLY A 192 1.20 -11.35 -2.18
N PRO A 193 0.57 -11.58 -1.00
CA PRO A 193 0.43 -12.92 -0.43
C PRO A 193 -0.65 -13.73 -1.17
N GLY A 194 -0.28 -14.42 -2.26
CA GLY A 194 -1.17 -15.34 -2.98
C GLY A 194 -2.35 -14.68 -3.72
N ASP A 195 -3.13 -15.50 -4.45
CA ASP A 195 -4.14 -15.10 -5.46
C ASP A 195 -5.07 -13.95 -4.99
N PRO A 196 -5.09 -12.79 -5.68
CA PRO A 196 -4.51 -12.56 -7.01
C PRO A 196 -3.08 -11.98 -7.02
N GLY A 197 -2.39 -11.98 -5.88
CA GLY A 197 -0.99 -11.54 -5.71
C GLY A 197 0.05 -12.32 -6.53
N THR A 198 -0.36 -13.31 -7.31
CA THR A 198 0.39 -13.93 -8.40
C THR A 198 -0.38 -13.74 -9.70
N ASP A 199 0.28 -13.29 -10.76
CA ASP A 199 -0.33 -12.82 -12.03
C ASP A 199 -0.74 -11.34 -12.03
N LEU A 200 0.13 -10.47 -11.52
CA LEU A 200 0.00 -9.02 -11.66
C LEU A 200 0.51 -8.60 -13.05
N PHE A 201 -0.37 -8.09 -13.89
CA PHE A 201 0.02 -7.66 -15.24
C PHE A 201 -0.86 -6.54 -15.77
N ASN A 202 -0.39 -5.92 -16.85
CA ASN A 202 -1.24 -5.21 -17.78
C ASN A 202 -1.21 -5.87 -19.15
N THR A 203 -2.25 -5.66 -19.94
CA THR A 203 -2.27 -6.01 -21.37
C THR A 203 -2.44 -4.76 -22.23
N TYR A 204 -1.86 -4.81 -23.42
CA TYR A 204 -2.11 -3.83 -24.48
C TYR A 204 -2.42 -4.57 -25.78
N THR A 205 -3.54 -4.23 -26.40
CA THR A 205 -3.95 -4.77 -27.71
C THR A 205 -3.74 -3.70 -28.77
N THR A 206 -2.93 -4.01 -29.77
CA THR A 206 -2.54 -3.08 -30.83
C THR A 206 -3.70 -2.72 -31.73
N ALA A 207 -3.76 -1.46 -32.15
CA ALA A 207 -4.68 -1.00 -33.18
C ALA A 207 -4.15 -1.22 -34.61
N GLY A 208 -2.89 -1.62 -34.76
CA GLY A 208 -2.25 -1.83 -36.06
C GLY A 208 -1.76 -0.54 -36.70
N ARG A 209 -1.31 0.42 -35.89
CA ARG A 209 -0.95 1.76 -36.39
C ARG A 209 0.38 1.75 -37.16
N PRO A 210 0.45 2.44 -38.32
CA PRO A 210 1.71 2.65 -39.02
C PRO A 210 2.76 3.31 -38.12
N GLY A 211 3.98 2.80 -38.11
CA GLY A 211 5.08 3.34 -37.30
C GLY A 211 5.11 2.90 -35.84
N GLY A 212 4.21 2.01 -35.42
CA GLY A 212 4.19 1.42 -34.07
C GLY A 212 3.36 2.19 -33.05
N GLU A 213 3.34 1.68 -31.82
CA GLU A 213 2.44 2.13 -30.77
C GLU A 213 3.16 2.22 -29.42
N THR A 214 2.87 3.26 -28.65
CA THR A 214 3.43 3.44 -27.30
C THR A 214 2.32 3.48 -26.26
N TRP A 215 2.49 2.73 -25.17
CA TRP A 215 1.49 2.66 -24.11
C TRP A 215 2.09 2.42 -22.73
N HIS A 216 1.52 3.04 -21.70
CA HIS A 216 1.79 2.71 -20.31
C HIS A 216 0.48 2.87 -19.49
N PRO A 217 0.33 2.17 -18.35
CA PRO A 217 -0.82 2.34 -17.48
C PRO A 217 -0.91 3.77 -16.93
N LYS A 218 -2.14 4.26 -16.70
CA LYS A 218 -2.40 5.60 -16.13
C LYS A 218 -2.83 5.58 -14.67
N PHE A 219 -3.38 4.47 -14.18
CA PHE A 219 -4.11 4.42 -12.90
C PHE A 219 -3.55 3.40 -11.90
N ASN A 220 -2.45 2.72 -12.23
CA ASN A 220 -1.76 1.76 -11.37
C ASN A 220 -0.25 1.79 -11.64
N TYR A 221 0.53 1.53 -10.59
CA TYR A 221 2.00 1.43 -10.65
C TYR A 221 2.47 0.14 -9.95
N PHE A 222 3.71 -0.26 -10.21
CA PHE A 222 4.32 -1.48 -9.69
C PHE A 222 5.71 -1.20 -9.10
N GLY A 223 6.10 -1.97 -8.09
CA GLY A 223 7.52 -2.23 -7.80
C GLY A 223 8.07 -3.17 -8.87
N MET A 224 9.22 -2.83 -9.46
CA MET A 224 9.82 -3.60 -10.53
C MET A 224 11.31 -3.33 -10.69
N GLN A 225 12.09 -4.39 -10.76
CA GLN A 225 13.41 -4.40 -11.41
C GLN A 225 13.34 -5.13 -12.75
N TRP A 226 12.47 -6.14 -12.85
CA TRP A 226 12.25 -6.93 -14.05
C TRP A 226 10.86 -6.71 -14.62
N VAL A 227 10.75 -6.84 -15.94
CA VAL A 227 9.46 -6.84 -16.65
C VAL A 227 9.47 -8.02 -17.63
N GLN A 228 8.51 -8.93 -17.49
CA GLN A 228 8.27 -10.00 -18.44
C GLN A 228 7.25 -9.57 -19.49
N VAL A 229 7.53 -9.85 -20.75
CA VAL A 229 6.66 -9.59 -21.90
C VAL A 229 6.38 -10.89 -22.65
N THR A 230 5.10 -11.16 -22.87
CA THR A 230 4.61 -12.27 -23.72
C THR A 230 3.58 -11.75 -24.72
N GLY A 231 3.22 -12.57 -25.72
CA GLY A 231 2.23 -12.21 -26.75
C GLY A 231 2.79 -11.47 -27.97
N LEU A 232 4.12 -11.32 -28.08
CA LEU A 232 4.77 -10.82 -29.28
C LEU A 232 4.67 -11.84 -30.44
N PRO A 233 4.66 -11.41 -31.72
CA PRO A 233 4.56 -12.34 -32.85
C PRO A 233 5.67 -13.39 -32.87
N ARG A 234 5.34 -14.60 -33.36
CA ARG A 234 6.31 -15.69 -33.46
C ARG A 234 7.53 -15.27 -34.29
N GLY A 235 8.73 -15.48 -33.74
CA GLY A 235 10.00 -15.14 -34.38
C GLY A 235 10.42 -13.67 -34.22
N TYR A 236 9.58 -12.82 -33.65
CA TYR A 236 9.96 -11.46 -33.29
C TYR A 236 10.91 -11.48 -32.09
N LYS A 237 12.06 -10.82 -32.24
CA LYS A 237 13.04 -10.64 -31.17
C LYS A 237 13.06 -9.16 -30.75
N PRO A 238 12.58 -8.81 -29.55
CA PRO A 238 12.57 -7.44 -29.10
C PRO A 238 13.98 -6.94 -28.79
N SER A 239 14.22 -5.66 -29.06
CA SER A 239 15.36 -4.96 -28.48
C SER A 239 15.03 -4.44 -27.09
N ARG A 240 16.05 -3.99 -26.34
CA ARG A 240 15.87 -3.35 -25.02
C ARG A 240 14.94 -2.12 -25.06
N ASN A 241 14.76 -1.49 -26.23
CA ASN A 241 13.90 -0.33 -26.39
C ASN A 241 12.39 -0.67 -26.37
N LEU A 242 12.01 -1.95 -26.45
CA LEU A 242 10.61 -2.37 -26.36
C LEU A 242 9.98 -1.93 -25.04
N ILE A 243 10.75 -1.89 -23.96
CA ILE A 243 10.30 -1.49 -22.64
C ILE A 243 11.15 -0.31 -22.14
N THR A 244 10.52 0.65 -21.47
CA THR A 244 11.18 1.71 -20.71
C THR A 244 10.55 1.78 -19.32
N GLY A 245 11.36 1.75 -18.27
CA GLY A 245 10.89 1.93 -16.90
C GLY A 245 10.66 3.40 -16.61
N LEU A 246 9.43 3.79 -16.30
CA LEU A 246 9.09 5.16 -15.90
C LEU A 246 9.04 5.21 -14.37
N ARG A 247 10.14 5.62 -13.72
CA ARG A 247 10.17 5.76 -12.25
C ARG A 247 9.31 6.94 -11.82
N VAL A 248 8.45 6.74 -10.82
CA VAL A 248 7.57 7.78 -10.29
C VAL A 248 7.81 8.04 -8.80
N GLN A 249 7.53 9.27 -8.37
CA GLN A 249 7.63 9.74 -6.98
C GLN A 249 6.89 11.08 -6.88
N ALA A 250 6.44 11.48 -5.69
CA ALA A 250 6.12 12.88 -5.42
C ALA A 250 7.30 13.77 -5.84
N ASP A 251 7.01 14.93 -6.40
CA ASP A 251 8.00 15.86 -6.95
C ASP A 251 8.73 16.66 -5.86
N VAL A 252 9.24 15.94 -4.85
CA VAL A 252 10.03 16.49 -3.76
C VAL A 252 11.48 16.70 -4.21
N PRO A 253 12.08 17.88 -4.03
CA PRO A 253 13.46 18.12 -4.42
C PRO A 253 14.43 17.23 -3.64
N ALA A 254 15.51 16.79 -4.29
CA ALA A 254 16.65 16.20 -3.59
C ALA A 254 17.28 17.26 -2.67
N ALA A 255 17.60 16.88 -1.43
CA ALA A 255 18.22 17.75 -0.44
C ALA A 255 19.74 17.58 -0.35
N SER A 256 20.27 16.42 -0.76
CA SER A 256 21.69 16.10 -0.65
C SER A 256 22.14 15.04 -1.66
N SER A 257 23.45 14.83 -1.72
CA SER A 257 24.11 13.73 -2.41
C SER A 257 25.20 13.15 -1.50
N PHE A 258 25.50 11.87 -1.65
CA PHE A 258 26.55 11.19 -0.89
C PHE A 258 27.51 10.43 -1.80
N THR A 259 28.80 10.48 -1.48
CA THR A 259 29.83 9.62 -2.04
C THR A 259 30.96 9.44 -1.04
N SER A 260 31.70 8.35 -1.17
CA SER A 260 32.84 8.00 -0.32
C SER A 260 33.86 7.17 -1.10
N SER A 261 35.02 6.92 -0.50
CA SER A 261 36.02 5.97 -1.01
C SER A 261 35.57 4.50 -0.90
N SER A 262 34.52 4.21 -0.14
CA SER A 262 33.99 2.85 0.03
C SER A 262 32.87 2.58 -0.98
N ALA A 263 33.15 1.70 -1.95
CA ALA A 263 32.14 1.24 -2.91
C ALA A 263 30.93 0.60 -2.20
N ARG A 264 31.16 -0.08 -1.07
CA ARG A 264 30.11 -0.66 -0.24
C ARG A 264 29.19 0.41 0.34
N LEU A 265 29.73 1.44 0.98
CA LEU A 265 28.91 2.52 1.55
C LEU A 265 28.13 3.25 0.45
N ASN A 266 28.76 3.48 -0.71
CA ASN A 266 28.09 4.08 -1.86
C ASN A 266 26.91 3.20 -2.36
N ARG A 267 27.09 1.88 -2.38
CA ARG A 267 26.02 0.92 -2.74
C ARG A 267 24.89 0.92 -1.72
N ILE A 268 25.20 0.86 -0.42
CA ILE A 268 24.19 0.90 0.66
C ILE A 268 23.40 2.21 0.62
N HIS A 269 24.08 3.35 0.46
CA HIS A 269 23.42 4.64 0.32
C HIS A 269 22.51 4.67 -0.92
N LYS A 270 22.97 4.17 -2.07
CA LYS A 270 22.14 4.09 -3.29
C LYS A 270 20.87 3.25 -3.05
N MET A 271 21.01 2.09 -2.41
CA MET A 271 19.87 1.23 -2.06
C MET A 271 18.88 1.95 -1.15
N ALA A 272 19.36 2.58 -0.07
CA ALA A 272 18.53 3.36 0.85
C ALA A 272 17.84 4.52 0.13
N TRP A 273 18.55 5.23 -0.76
CA TRP A 273 17.97 6.33 -1.54
C TRP A 273 16.82 5.84 -2.43
N HIS A 274 16.99 4.72 -3.14
CA HIS A 274 15.92 4.15 -3.96
C HIS A 274 14.76 3.63 -3.11
N SER A 275 15.00 3.02 -1.95
CA SER A 275 13.91 2.62 -1.03
C SER A 275 13.11 3.82 -0.52
N MET A 276 13.78 4.91 -0.14
CA MET A 276 13.11 6.15 0.27
C MET A 276 12.34 6.76 -0.91
N ALA A 277 12.99 6.90 -2.07
CA ALA A 277 12.38 7.46 -3.27
C ALA A 277 11.13 6.67 -3.69
N SER A 278 11.19 5.34 -3.66
CA SER A 278 10.07 4.50 -4.09
C SER A 278 8.86 4.58 -3.17
N ASN A 279 9.04 5.02 -1.92
CA ASN A 279 7.97 5.12 -0.94
C ASN A 279 7.46 6.55 -0.71
N ILE A 280 7.90 7.53 -1.52
CA ILE A 280 7.38 8.91 -1.48
C ILE A 280 6.36 9.08 -2.61
N MET A 281 5.10 8.74 -2.32
CA MET A 281 3.96 8.78 -3.27
C MET A 281 3.00 9.92 -2.93
N SER A 282 1.67 9.74 -3.05
CA SER A 282 0.71 10.68 -2.47
C SER A 282 0.71 10.68 -0.94
N VAL A 283 1.26 9.61 -0.35
CA VAL A 283 1.58 9.41 1.07
C VAL A 283 2.97 8.77 1.15
N PHE A 284 3.56 8.73 2.34
CA PHE A 284 4.66 7.80 2.58
C PHE A 284 4.08 6.39 2.66
N THR A 285 4.66 5.42 1.95
CA THR A 285 4.23 4.02 1.98
C THR A 285 5.24 3.14 2.73
N ASP A 286 4.78 2.01 3.27
CA ASP A 286 5.63 0.94 3.81
C ASP A 286 6.41 0.26 2.68
N CYS A 287 5.69 -0.17 1.64
CA CYS A 287 6.24 -0.79 0.46
C CYS A 287 5.52 -0.28 -0.80
N PRO A 288 6.22 -0.17 -1.94
CA PRO A 288 5.64 0.29 -3.19
C PRO A 288 5.00 -0.83 -4.03
N GLY A 289 5.23 -2.10 -3.67
CA GLY A 289 4.85 -3.27 -4.46
C GLY A 289 3.47 -3.82 -4.11
N ARG A 290 3.28 -4.23 -2.84
CA ARG A 290 2.11 -4.97 -2.35
C ARG A 290 1.02 -4.12 -1.68
N GLU A 291 1.29 -3.57 -0.49
CA GLU A 291 0.31 -2.99 0.44
C GLU A 291 0.10 -1.50 0.15
N LYS A 292 1.20 -0.75 0.02
CA LYS A 292 1.20 0.68 -0.32
C LYS A 292 0.44 1.51 0.71
N LEU A 293 0.49 1.09 1.98
CA LEU A 293 -0.21 1.74 3.08
C LEU A 293 0.74 2.70 3.81
N SER A 294 0.17 3.79 4.31
CA SER A 294 0.94 4.77 5.09
C SER A 294 1.00 4.35 6.57
N TYR A 295 1.87 3.39 6.89
CA TYR A 295 2.19 3.04 8.26
C TYR A 295 3.12 4.10 8.88
N PRO A 296 2.73 4.74 10.01
CA PRO A 296 3.50 5.87 10.55
C PRO A 296 4.93 5.56 10.99
N ALA A 297 5.17 4.39 11.57
CA ALA A 297 6.50 4.04 12.07
C ALA A 297 7.54 4.02 10.93
N ASP A 298 7.14 3.56 9.75
CA ASP A 298 7.96 3.35 8.56
C ASP A 298 8.59 4.63 8.00
N TYR A 299 7.93 5.77 8.19
CA TYR A 299 8.49 7.07 7.80
C TYR A 299 8.87 7.96 8.98
N THR A 300 8.24 7.82 10.15
CA THR A 300 8.57 8.67 11.31
C THR A 300 9.89 8.26 11.96
N GLN A 301 10.20 6.96 12.05
CA GLN A 301 11.42 6.47 12.67
C GLN A 301 12.67 6.77 11.84
N PRO A 302 12.71 6.50 10.52
CA PRO A 302 13.83 6.89 9.67
C PRO A 302 13.74 8.34 9.18
N PHE A 303 12.81 9.18 9.66
CA PHE A 303 12.55 10.49 9.06
C PHE A 303 13.79 11.38 8.96
N GLY A 304 14.72 11.27 9.93
CA GLY A 304 15.99 11.99 9.87
C GLY A 304 16.88 11.60 8.67
N ALA A 305 16.82 10.35 8.19
CA ALA A 305 17.50 9.93 6.96
C ALA A 305 16.74 10.42 5.72
N VAL A 306 15.41 10.31 5.75
CA VAL A 306 14.52 10.77 4.67
C VAL A 306 14.68 12.26 4.40
N ALA A 307 14.62 13.10 5.44
CA ALA A 307 14.73 14.56 5.34
C ALA A 307 16.15 15.07 5.00
N ARG A 308 17.19 14.24 5.18
CA ARG A 308 18.54 14.54 4.67
C ARG A 308 18.65 14.28 3.17
N ASN A 309 17.82 13.41 2.60
CA ASN A 309 17.87 13.06 1.18
C ASN A 309 16.87 13.85 0.34
N PHE A 310 15.73 14.26 0.91
CA PHE A 310 14.66 14.96 0.20
C PHE A 310 14.10 16.12 1.02
N GLN A 311 13.60 17.15 0.32
CA GLN A 311 12.94 18.30 0.92
C GLN A 311 11.42 18.11 0.91
N PHE A 312 10.76 18.38 2.04
CA PHE A 312 9.30 18.21 2.17
C PHE A 312 8.58 19.50 2.58
N PRO A 313 8.74 20.62 1.84
CA PRO A 313 8.18 21.90 2.26
C PRO A 313 6.65 21.87 2.32
N ALA A 314 5.99 21.17 1.40
CA ALA A 314 4.55 21.10 1.32
C ALA A 314 4.01 19.71 1.72
N PHE A 315 4.70 18.64 1.31
CA PHE A 315 4.33 17.25 1.59
C PHE A 315 3.99 16.96 3.06
N LEU A 316 4.84 17.39 4.00
CA LEU A 316 4.62 17.10 5.42
C LEU A 316 3.37 17.73 6.00
N ARG A 317 2.91 18.87 5.44
CA ARG A 317 1.65 19.48 5.87
C ARG A 317 0.48 18.55 5.55
N THR A 318 0.50 17.96 4.35
CA THR A 318 -0.48 16.95 3.95
C THR A 318 -0.36 15.68 4.77
N THR A 319 0.86 15.19 5.05
CA THR A 319 1.06 14.04 5.94
C THR A 319 0.48 14.29 7.34
N ALA A 320 0.72 15.47 7.92
CA ALA A 320 0.15 15.86 9.21
C ALA A 320 -1.38 15.93 9.18
N HIS A 321 -1.96 16.46 8.09
CA HIS A 321 -3.41 16.45 7.91
C HIS A 321 -3.96 15.02 7.86
N HIS A 322 -3.34 14.13 7.09
CA HIS A 322 -3.76 12.72 7.02
C HIS A 322 -3.64 12.02 8.39
N LEU A 323 -2.61 12.33 9.19
CA LEU A 323 -2.47 11.81 10.55
C LEU A 323 -3.60 12.31 11.46
N VAL A 324 -3.97 13.59 11.38
CA VAL A 324 -5.08 14.16 12.17
C VAL A 324 -6.43 13.58 11.74
N GLU A 325 -6.68 13.44 10.44
CA GLU A 325 -7.90 12.80 9.92
C GLU A 325 -7.97 11.32 10.30
N GLY A 326 -6.82 10.64 10.33
CA GLY A 326 -6.69 9.25 10.73
C GLY A 326 -6.76 8.98 12.23
N GLN A 327 -6.61 10.01 13.08
CA GLN A 327 -6.67 9.85 14.52
C GLN A 327 -8.05 9.29 14.92
N SER A 328 -8.07 8.02 15.31
CA SER A 328 -9.24 7.44 15.95
C SER A 328 -9.47 8.16 17.27
N ILE A 329 -10.63 8.77 17.43
CA ILE A 329 -11.17 9.02 18.77
C ILE A 329 -11.63 7.65 19.28
N ALA A 330 -11.58 7.42 20.59
CA ALA A 330 -12.08 6.16 21.15
C ALA A 330 -13.50 5.88 20.62
N ASN A 331 -13.71 4.70 20.04
CA ASN A 331 -14.97 4.22 19.42
C ASN A 331 -15.34 4.79 18.04
N THR A 332 -14.41 5.39 17.29
CA THR A 332 -14.63 5.68 15.85
C THR A 332 -13.96 4.61 14.98
N SER A 333 -14.62 4.18 13.90
CA SER A 333 -13.97 3.38 12.86
C SER A 333 -12.77 4.14 12.29
N MET A 334 -11.68 3.44 11.98
CA MET A 334 -10.57 4.04 11.22
C MET A 334 -11.10 4.66 9.93
N ALA A 335 -10.76 5.92 9.69
CA ALA A 335 -11.04 6.63 8.47
C ALA A 335 -9.75 7.35 8.03
N GLY A 336 -9.44 7.37 6.74
CA GLY A 336 -8.32 8.16 6.20
C GLY A 336 -7.17 7.36 5.61
N ASN A 337 -6.21 8.09 5.03
CA ASN A 337 -5.10 7.54 4.23
C ASN A 337 -3.92 7.05 5.07
N VAL A 338 -4.11 6.76 6.37
CA VAL A 338 -3.04 6.33 7.29
C VAL A 338 -3.49 5.09 8.04
N ALA A 339 -2.61 4.09 8.11
CA ALA A 339 -2.86 2.84 8.82
C ALA A 339 -2.59 3.00 10.34
N LEU A 340 -3.45 3.76 11.04
CA LEU A 340 -3.34 3.97 12.49
C LEU A 340 -3.96 2.82 13.28
N LYS A 341 -3.12 1.91 13.78
CA LYS A 341 -3.51 0.94 14.81
C LYS A 341 -3.51 1.66 16.17
N THR A 342 -4.68 1.99 16.69
CA THR A 342 -4.79 2.65 18.01
C THR A 342 -4.47 1.63 19.10
N PRO A 343 -3.47 1.88 19.98
CA PRO A 343 -3.27 1.01 21.13
C PRO A 343 -4.51 1.04 22.02
N ARG A 344 -5.08 -0.13 22.33
CA ARG A 344 -6.12 -0.25 23.39
C ARG A 344 -5.52 -0.15 24.79
N GLU A 345 -4.19 -0.17 24.89
CA GLU A 345 -3.48 -0.22 26.14
C GLU A 345 -3.31 1.16 26.77
N LYS A 346 -3.84 1.31 27.98
CA LYS A 346 -3.62 2.50 28.81
C LYS A 346 -2.33 2.31 29.60
N ALA A 347 -1.53 3.36 29.72
CA ALA A 347 -0.36 3.37 30.58
C ALA A 347 -0.74 2.97 32.02
N ARG A 348 -0.03 2.01 32.61
CA ARG A 348 -0.19 1.58 34.00
C ARG A 348 1.10 1.87 34.75
N GLY A 349 1.05 2.75 35.75
CA GLY A 349 2.27 3.21 36.44
C GLY A 349 3.31 3.79 35.48
N HIS A 350 2.85 4.51 34.45
CA HIS A 350 3.67 5.07 33.36
C HIS A 350 4.33 4.05 32.41
N ILE A 351 4.06 2.75 32.55
CA ILE A 351 4.53 1.71 31.64
C ILE A 351 3.47 1.43 30.56
N VAL A 352 3.90 1.33 29.31
CA VAL A 352 3.08 1.02 28.12
C VAL A 352 3.66 -0.21 27.44
N ASP A 353 2.81 -1.20 27.13
CA ASP A 353 3.18 -2.39 26.36
C ASP A 353 2.76 -2.21 24.90
N ALA A 354 3.74 -2.14 23.99
CA ALA A 354 3.51 -1.98 22.56
C ALA A 354 3.45 -3.35 21.88
N ALA A 355 2.31 -3.66 21.25
CA ALA A 355 2.07 -4.95 20.63
C ALA A 355 3.02 -5.31 19.46
N LEU A 356 3.57 -4.32 18.73
CA LEU A 356 4.50 -4.56 17.62
C LEU A 356 5.97 -4.56 18.05
N ALA A 357 6.28 -3.98 19.22
CA ALA A 357 7.64 -3.81 19.72
C ALA A 357 8.64 -3.29 18.67
N ASP A 358 9.84 -3.91 18.56
CA ASP A 358 10.82 -3.63 17.51
C ASP A 358 10.61 -4.57 16.32
N TRP A 359 9.62 -4.22 15.48
CA TRP A 359 9.20 -5.02 14.33
C TRP A 359 10.38 -5.40 13.43
N VAL A 360 10.39 -6.65 12.94
CA VAL A 360 11.44 -7.24 12.05
C VAL A 360 12.88 -7.19 12.57
N GLU A 361 13.06 -7.12 13.90
CA GLU A 361 14.37 -7.38 14.50
C GLU A 361 14.82 -8.83 14.23
N ASP A 362 16.13 -9.05 14.08
CA ASP A 362 16.67 -10.36 13.69
C ASP A 362 16.83 -11.34 14.88
N SER A 363 16.17 -11.09 16.04
CA SER A 363 16.42 -11.73 17.36
C SER A 363 15.17 -12.08 18.21
N SER A 364 15.43 -12.52 19.46
CA SER A 364 14.48 -12.48 20.57
C SER A 364 13.85 -11.10 20.69
N GLN A 365 12.53 -11.06 20.58
CA GLN A 365 11.79 -9.82 20.49
C GLN A 365 12.05 -8.94 21.71
N THR A 366 12.51 -7.71 21.49
CA THR A 366 12.65 -6.70 22.53
C THR A 366 11.29 -6.45 23.15
N SER A 367 11.18 -6.39 24.49
CA SER A 367 9.88 -6.27 25.13
C SER A 367 9.07 -5.07 24.64
N GLY A 368 7.80 -5.32 24.31
CA GLY A 368 6.79 -4.30 24.07
C GLY A 368 6.69 -3.27 25.21
N ARG A 369 6.98 -3.67 26.45
CA ARG A 369 7.00 -2.79 27.62
C ARG A 369 8.13 -1.76 27.57
N ILE A 370 9.29 -2.15 27.05
CA ILE A 370 10.43 -1.25 26.86
C ILE A 370 10.14 -0.29 25.71
N THR A 371 9.83 -0.83 24.54
CA THR A 371 9.60 -0.05 23.31
C THR A 371 8.38 0.86 23.42
N GLY A 372 7.28 0.40 24.01
CA GLY A 372 6.07 1.19 24.25
C GLY A 372 6.30 2.32 25.24
N THR A 373 6.99 2.05 26.36
CA THR A 373 7.31 3.09 27.35
C THR A 373 8.31 4.11 26.79
N TRP A 374 9.28 3.67 25.99
CA TRP A 374 10.19 4.56 25.26
C TRP A 374 9.44 5.47 24.27
N GLY A 375 8.54 4.91 23.46
CA GLY A 375 7.72 5.68 22.54
C GLY A 375 6.82 6.70 23.25
N TYR A 376 6.25 6.30 24.39
CA TYR A 376 5.49 7.21 25.26
C TYR A 376 6.35 8.34 25.80
N TYR A 377 7.55 8.05 26.31
CA TYR A 377 8.51 9.04 26.79
C TYR A 377 8.89 10.05 25.69
N LEU A 378 9.23 9.58 24.50
CA LEU A 378 9.57 10.44 23.36
C LEU A 378 8.41 11.35 22.96
N THR A 379 7.20 10.80 22.93
CA THR A 379 5.98 11.55 22.61
C THR A 379 5.78 12.69 23.62
N ILE A 380 5.85 12.39 24.92
CA ILE A 380 5.69 13.41 25.96
C ILE A 380 6.81 14.47 25.93
N LYS A 381 8.05 14.09 25.64
CA LYS A 381 9.15 15.07 25.44
C LYS A 381 8.91 15.97 24.24
N ALA A 382 8.44 15.41 23.13
CA ALA A 382 8.08 16.19 21.96
C ALA A 382 6.95 17.18 22.28
N MET A 383 5.92 16.74 23.02
CA MET A 383 4.82 17.60 23.48
C MET A 383 5.30 18.74 24.38
N ALA A 384 6.20 18.46 25.35
CA ALA A 384 6.80 19.51 26.18
C ALA A 384 7.53 20.57 25.34
N ARG A 385 8.33 20.12 24.36
CA ARG A 385 9.05 21.01 23.44
C ARG A 385 8.10 21.83 22.56
N ILE A 386 7.07 21.20 21.99
CA ILE A 386 6.07 21.88 21.15
C ILE A 386 5.32 22.93 21.98
N ALA A 387 4.86 22.57 23.17
CA ALA A 387 4.16 23.49 24.09
C ALA A 387 5.04 24.71 24.42
N ASN A 388 6.32 24.48 24.75
CA ASN A 388 7.27 25.56 25.03
C ASN A 388 7.47 26.49 23.80
N LEU A 389 7.71 25.93 22.62
CA LEU A 389 7.93 26.69 21.39
C LEU A 389 6.69 27.47 20.92
N THR A 390 5.50 27.06 21.33
CA THR A 390 4.22 27.69 20.97
C THR A 390 3.65 28.59 22.07
N GLY A 391 4.39 28.81 23.17
CA GLY A 391 4.00 29.71 24.26
C GLY A 391 3.03 29.10 25.29
N HIS A 392 2.77 27.79 25.25
CA HIS A 392 1.91 27.08 26.19
C HIS A 392 2.70 26.61 27.42
N GLN A 393 3.17 27.55 28.24
CA GLN A 393 4.13 27.26 29.32
C GLN A 393 3.60 26.28 30.37
N ALA A 394 2.32 26.34 30.73
CA ALA A 394 1.72 25.43 31.70
C ALA A 394 1.76 23.97 31.22
N ASP A 395 1.44 23.74 29.94
CA ASP A 395 1.52 22.41 29.33
C ASP A 395 2.98 21.97 29.17
N ALA A 396 3.89 22.88 28.83
CA ALA A 396 5.32 22.58 28.75
C ALA A 396 5.86 22.03 30.08
N ASN A 397 5.54 22.70 31.19
CA ASN A 397 5.93 22.27 32.53
C ASN A 397 5.30 20.91 32.88
N ARG A 398 3.98 20.76 32.65
CA ARG A 398 3.26 19.51 32.91
C ARG A 398 3.86 18.32 32.15
N TYR A 399 4.15 18.48 30.87
CA TYR A 399 4.75 17.41 30.06
C TYR A 399 6.21 17.16 30.44
N ALA A 400 6.96 18.19 30.86
CA ALA A 400 8.31 18.00 31.39
C ALA A 400 8.29 17.14 32.66
N ASP A 401 7.43 17.46 33.62
CA ASP A 401 7.27 16.68 34.86
C ASP A 401 6.87 15.23 34.56
N LEU A 402 5.87 15.04 33.68
CA LEU A 402 5.46 13.71 33.25
C LEU A 402 6.58 12.93 32.56
N SER A 403 7.43 13.58 31.76
CA SER A 403 8.59 12.92 31.15
C SER A 403 9.61 12.48 32.19
N HIS A 404 9.79 13.24 33.28
CA HIS A 404 10.63 12.86 34.41
C HIS A 404 10.06 11.62 35.13
N ASP A 405 8.75 11.59 35.37
CA ASP A 405 8.07 10.46 36.01
C ASP A 405 8.19 9.18 35.16
N ILE A 406 7.96 9.29 33.85
CA ILE A 406 8.12 8.16 32.92
C ILE A 406 9.57 7.66 32.92
N ARG A 407 10.56 8.55 32.90
CA ARG A 407 11.98 8.15 32.97
C ARG A 407 12.30 7.41 34.26
N ASN A 408 11.76 7.85 35.39
CA ASN A 408 11.96 7.18 36.67
C ASN A 408 11.31 5.79 36.65
N ALA A 409 10.06 5.69 36.20
CA ALA A 409 9.36 4.41 36.07
C ALA A 409 10.08 3.44 35.13
N PHE A 410 10.58 3.93 33.99
CA PHE A 410 11.36 3.13 33.04
C PHE A 410 12.61 2.54 33.68
N ASN A 411 13.40 3.37 34.37
CA ASN A 411 14.61 2.89 35.07
C ASN A 411 14.26 1.92 36.20
N THR A 412 13.23 2.19 37.01
CA THR A 412 12.79 1.25 38.04
C THR A 412 12.34 -0.11 37.46
N ALA A 413 11.67 -0.10 36.31
CA ALA A 413 11.12 -1.31 35.70
C ALA A 413 12.17 -2.16 34.97
N PHE A 414 13.12 -1.52 34.29
CA PHE A 414 13.95 -2.19 33.27
C PHE A 414 15.45 -2.15 33.53
N TRP A 415 15.96 -1.26 34.39
CA TRP A 415 17.38 -1.27 34.75
C TRP A 415 17.72 -2.47 35.63
N ASN A 416 18.85 -3.13 35.35
CA ASN A 416 19.41 -4.17 36.20
C ASN A 416 20.77 -3.75 36.74
N ASP A 417 20.87 -3.59 38.07
CA ASP A 417 22.09 -3.18 38.78
C ASP A 417 23.21 -4.21 38.69
N SER A 418 22.90 -5.49 38.55
CA SER A 418 23.89 -6.59 38.55
C SER A 418 24.57 -6.77 37.18
N SER A 419 23.80 -6.69 36.09
CA SER A 419 24.32 -6.81 34.73
C SER A 419 24.71 -5.48 34.10
N HIS A 420 24.28 -4.36 34.68
CA HIS A 420 24.41 -3.02 34.10
C HIS A 420 23.75 -2.88 32.72
N ARG A 421 22.63 -3.59 32.51
CA ARG A 421 21.85 -3.60 31.26
C ARG A 421 20.39 -3.29 31.54
N TYR A 422 19.71 -2.81 30.51
CA TYR A 422 18.25 -2.82 30.46
C TYR A 422 17.74 -4.20 30.04
N THR A 423 16.78 -4.72 30.78
CA THR A 423 16.17 -6.04 30.58
C THR A 423 14.65 -5.96 30.78
N ASP A 424 13.92 -6.95 30.29
CA ASP A 424 12.45 -7.01 30.43
C ASP A 424 11.96 -6.98 31.89
N ALA A 425 12.78 -7.48 32.80
CA ALA A 425 12.46 -7.67 34.22
C ALA A 425 13.25 -6.75 35.15
N GLY A 426 14.14 -5.90 34.62
CA GLY A 426 15.05 -5.07 35.40
C GLY A 426 15.80 -5.90 36.45
N ASN A 427 15.83 -5.43 37.68
CA ASN A 427 16.48 -6.11 38.81
C ASN A 427 15.94 -7.52 39.14
N ASN A 428 14.82 -7.94 38.55
CA ASN A 428 14.27 -9.29 38.77
C ASN A 428 14.77 -10.34 37.76
N GLY A 429 15.59 -9.95 36.77
CA GLY A 429 16.14 -10.90 35.79
C GLY A 429 17.14 -10.28 34.81
N THR A 430 18.07 -11.09 34.32
CA THR A 430 19.14 -10.65 33.40
C THR A 430 18.89 -11.08 31.94
N SER A 431 17.80 -11.80 31.67
CA SER A 431 17.44 -12.28 30.34
C SER A 431 16.93 -11.15 29.43
N ASN A 432 17.01 -11.38 28.12
CA ASN A 432 16.52 -10.47 27.06
C ASN A 432 17.09 -9.05 27.12
N ALA A 433 18.38 -8.93 27.45
CA ALA A 433 19.12 -7.68 27.27
C ALA A 433 19.47 -7.50 25.78
N THR A 434 18.51 -7.05 24.98
CA THR A 434 18.73 -6.85 23.54
C THR A 434 19.59 -5.62 23.28
N GLN A 435 20.18 -5.52 22.07
CA GLN A 435 20.78 -4.26 21.61
C GLN A 435 19.73 -3.16 21.77
N THR A 436 18.54 -3.38 21.19
CA THR A 436 17.40 -2.44 21.17
C THR A 436 17.09 -1.84 22.55
N ALA A 437 17.03 -2.67 23.59
CA ALA A 437 16.78 -2.20 24.95
C ALA A 437 17.84 -1.21 25.46
N GLN A 438 19.11 -1.40 25.09
CA GLN A 438 20.20 -0.55 25.52
C GLN A 438 20.18 0.79 24.78
N GLU A 439 20.08 0.78 23.44
CA GLU A 439 20.24 2.02 22.72
C GLU A 439 19.01 2.92 22.81
N LEU A 440 17.79 2.36 22.84
CA LEU A 440 16.58 3.18 23.01
C LEU A 440 16.71 4.02 24.27
N ALA A 441 17.29 3.46 25.34
CA ALA A 441 17.58 4.19 26.57
C ALA A 441 18.71 5.22 26.40
N LEU A 442 19.82 4.86 25.75
CA LEU A 442 20.98 5.74 25.54
C LEU A 442 20.67 6.96 24.66
N ASP A 443 20.07 6.72 23.49
CA ASP A 443 19.77 7.71 22.45
C ASP A 443 18.70 8.70 22.90
N SER A 444 17.70 8.24 23.65
CA SER A 444 16.62 9.09 24.15
C SER A 444 16.97 9.87 25.43
N GLY A 445 18.08 9.52 26.09
CA GLY A 445 18.53 10.13 27.35
C GLY A 445 17.80 9.60 28.60
N LEU A 446 17.30 8.37 28.55
CA LEU A 446 16.68 7.70 29.71
C LEU A 446 17.73 7.21 30.71
N VAL A 447 18.96 6.90 30.25
CA VAL A 447 20.04 6.39 31.11
C VAL A 447 20.58 7.48 32.02
N PRO A 448 20.61 7.26 33.36
CA PRO A 448 21.30 8.17 34.28
C PRO A 448 22.78 8.32 33.92
N GLU A 449 23.33 9.53 34.02
CA GLU A 449 24.69 9.87 33.56
C GLU A 449 25.76 8.89 34.05
N LYS A 450 25.71 8.53 35.34
CA LYS A 450 26.63 7.58 35.98
C LYS A 450 26.66 6.17 35.36
N HIS A 451 25.62 5.77 34.63
CA HIS A 451 25.49 4.44 34.02
C HIS A 451 25.69 4.45 32.51
N ARG A 452 25.79 5.64 31.88
CA ARG A 452 25.87 5.76 30.40
C ARG A 452 27.00 4.94 29.80
N GLN A 453 28.20 5.02 30.37
CA GLN A 453 29.35 4.26 29.86
C GLN A 453 29.16 2.75 30.00
N GLN A 454 28.51 2.29 31.06
CA GLN A 454 28.27 0.86 31.29
C GLN A 454 27.28 0.32 30.24
N VAL A 455 26.20 1.07 29.97
CA VAL A 455 25.21 0.71 28.95
C VAL A 455 25.81 0.76 27.54
N LEU A 456 26.68 1.74 27.25
CA LEU A 456 27.40 1.80 25.98
C LEU A 456 28.32 0.58 25.80
N ASN A 457 29.05 0.20 26.85
CA ASN A 457 29.90 -1.00 26.81
C ASN A 457 29.06 -2.27 26.59
N ALA A 458 27.89 -2.37 27.23
CA ALA A 458 26.96 -3.47 27.02
C ALA A 458 26.41 -3.51 25.59
N LEU A 459 26.07 -2.36 25.00
CA LEU A 459 25.64 -2.30 23.60
C LEU A 459 26.74 -2.82 22.66
N VAL A 460 27.99 -2.40 22.88
CA VAL A 460 29.14 -2.87 22.10
C VAL A 460 29.32 -4.38 22.23
N GLU A 461 29.31 -4.91 23.45
CA GLU A 461 29.40 -6.35 23.72
C GLU A 461 28.28 -7.10 23.00
N LEU A 462 27.03 -6.65 23.15
CA LEU A 462 25.88 -7.24 22.48
C LEU A 462 25.96 -7.15 20.95
N THR A 463 26.63 -6.15 20.39
CA THR A 463 26.88 -6.06 18.95
C THR A 463 27.91 -7.09 18.49
N TYR A 464 29.05 -7.21 19.18
CA TYR A 464 30.08 -8.21 18.84
C TYR A 464 29.60 -9.64 19.09
N ASP A 465 28.88 -9.88 20.18
CA ASP A 465 28.40 -11.21 20.55
C ASP A 465 27.16 -11.64 19.74
N TYR A 466 26.56 -10.73 18.98
CA TYR A 466 25.36 -11.04 18.21
C TYR A 466 25.68 -12.06 17.12
N PRO A 467 25.02 -13.23 17.11
CA PRO A 467 25.40 -14.30 16.21
C PRO A 467 25.06 -13.96 14.76
N SER A 468 25.95 -14.34 13.87
CA SER A 468 25.60 -14.55 12.47
C SER A 468 25.03 -15.96 12.30
N ARG A 469 24.47 -16.26 11.13
CA ARG A 469 24.06 -17.64 10.79
C ARG A 469 25.20 -18.68 10.99
N ASP A 470 26.46 -18.25 10.90
CA ASP A 470 27.64 -19.12 10.87
C ASP A 470 28.64 -18.86 12.03
N GLY A 471 28.32 -18.01 13.03
CA GLY A 471 29.25 -17.71 14.12
C GLY A 471 28.85 -16.57 15.06
N VAL A 472 29.86 -15.82 15.51
CA VAL A 472 29.76 -14.64 16.38
C VAL A 472 29.96 -13.38 15.53
N GLY A 473 29.41 -12.24 15.92
CA GLY A 473 29.37 -11.01 15.13
C GLY A 473 30.70 -10.26 14.96
N PRO A 474 30.67 -8.95 14.65
CA PRO A 474 29.61 -8.01 15.03
C PRO A 474 28.46 -7.86 14.03
N HIS A 475 27.23 -7.86 14.54
CA HIS A 475 26.02 -7.60 13.74
C HIS A 475 25.07 -6.64 14.47
N LEU A 476 24.38 -5.81 13.68
CA LEU A 476 23.29 -4.98 14.19
C LEU A 476 22.00 -5.81 14.19
N SER A 477 21.34 -5.90 15.34
CA SER A 477 20.12 -6.72 15.46
C SER A 477 18.82 -5.94 15.37
N GLY A 478 18.90 -4.60 15.38
CA GLY A 478 17.73 -3.73 15.47
C GLY A 478 16.75 -3.91 14.33
N GLY A 479 15.47 -3.87 14.68
CA GLY A 479 14.35 -3.83 13.74
C GLY A 479 14.03 -2.39 13.30
N GLN A 480 12.76 -2.17 13.00
CA GLN A 480 12.24 -0.90 12.47
C GLN A 480 12.53 0.30 13.37
N ILE A 481 12.46 0.14 14.69
CA ILE A 481 12.64 1.26 15.64
C ILE A 481 14.02 1.26 16.27
N GLY A 482 14.68 0.10 16.41
CA GLY A 482 15.98 -0.03 17.07
C GLY A 482 17.17 0.33 16.19
N LEU A 483 17.14 0.03 14.90
CA LEU A 483 18.32 0.15 14.03
C LEU A 483 18.90 1.58 13.96
N GLY A 484 18.04 2.59 13.78
CA GLY A 484 18.45 3.99 13.72
C GLY A 484 19.07 4.50 15.03
N PRO A 485 18.40 4.30 16.18
CA PRO A 485 18.98 4.52 17.50
C PRO A 485 20.32 3.81 17.73
N ILE A 486 20.55 2.60 17.22
CA ILE A 486 21.80 1.84 17.49
C ILE A 486 22.98 2.61 16.90
N VAL A 487 22.81 3.02 15.64
CA VAL A 487 23.79 3.83 14.91
C VAL A 487 24.08 5.14 15.66
N ARG A 488 23.05 5.83 16.13
CA ARG A 488 23.22 7.11 16.85
C ARG A 488 23.90 6.94 18.21
N ALA A 489 23.53 5.92 18.97
CA ALA A 489 24.10 5.67 20.29
C ALA A 489 25.58 5.28 20.21
N LEU A 490 25.95 4.40 19.28
CA LEU A 490 27.35 4.01 19.05
C LEU A 490 28.18 5.21 18.59
N SER A 491 27.71 5.98 17.60
CA SER A 491 28.43 7.15 17.09
C SER A 491 28.58 8.25 18.14
N ALA A 492 27.50 8.57 18.88
CA ALA A 492 27.56 9.53 19.99
C ALA A 492 28.46 9.08 21.15
N GLY A 493 28.65 7.76 21.30
CA GLY A 493 29.60 7.14 22.23
C GLY A 493 31.04 7.05 21.72
N GLY A 494 31.34 7.56 20.52
CA GLY A 494 32.66 7.46 19.90
C GLY A 494 33.03 6.05 19.44
N ARG A 495 32.02 5.21 19.15
CA ARG A 495 32.17 3.81 18.73
C ARG A 495 31.85 3.57 17.25
N ASP A 496 32.30 4.50 16.41
CA ASP A 496 32.20 4.35 14.95
C ASP A 496 33.02 3.16 14.42
N ASP A 497 34.01 2.68 15.18
CA ASP A 497 34.75 1.42 14.94
C ASP A 497 33.80 0.22 14.87
N VAL A 498 32.86 0.11 15.80
CA VAL A 498 31.89 -0.98 15.85
C VAL A 498 30.93 -0.92 14.68
N LEU A 499 30.47 0.29 14.33
CA LEU A 499 29.62 0.51 13.16
C LEU A 499 30.36 0.12 11.87
N TRP A 500 31.63 0.51 11.77
CA TRP A 500 32.46 0.16 10.62
C TRP A 500 32.59 -1.34 10.47
N ASP A 501 32.91 -2.07 11.54
CA ASP A 501 33.04 -3.53 11.55
C ASP A 501 31.73 -4.24 11.19
N ALA A 502 30.59 -3.79 11.74
CA ALA A 502 29.28 -4.35 11.42
C ALA A 502 28.90 -4.11 9.95
N LEU A 503 29.25 -2.96 9.39
CA LEU A 503 29.04 -2.66 7.97
C LEU A 503 29.94 -3.49 7.04
N GLN A 504 31.00 -4.12 7.54
CA GLN A 504 31.85 -5.03 6.75
C GLN A 504 31.32 -6.47 6.65
N GLN A 505 30.33 -6.86 7.46
CA GLN A 505 29.79 -8.22 7.42
C GLN A 505 29.09 -8.56 6.10
N ASN A 506 28.99 -9.85 5.77
CA ASN A 506 28.37 -10.38 4.53
C ASN A 506 27.24 -11.38 4.78
N ASP A 507 27.19 -11.87 6.00
CA ASP A 507 26.27 -12.83 6.58
C ASP A 507 25.10 -12.12 7.24
N ARG A 508 23.98 -12.84 7.38
CA ARG A 508 22.77 -12.32 8.00
C ARG A 508 22.99 -12.13 9.51
N PRO A 509 22.57 -10.98 10.10
CA PRO A 509 21.96 -9.81 9.44
C PRO A 509 23.02 -8.78 9.01
N SER A 510 23.03 -8.41 7.72
CA SER A 510 23.89 -7.32 7.24
C SER A 510 23.46 -6.77 5.89
N TYR A 511 23.90 -5.55 5.56
CA TYR A 511 23.75 -5.03 4.20
C TYR A 511 24.63 -5.79 3.19
N GLY A 512 25.76 -6.36 3.64
CA GLY A 512 26.59 -7.25 2.83
C GLY A 512 25.82 -8.50 2.40
N TYR A 513 24.95 -9.00 3.28
CA TYR A 513 23.98 -10.03 2.93
C TYR A 513 23.08 -9.50 1.82
N PHE A 514 22.34 -8.40 1.99
CA PHE A 514 21.45 -7.88 0.93
C PHE A 514 22.12 -7.70 -0.45
N VAL A 515 23.36 -7.23 -0.52
CA VAL A 515 24.06 -7.06 -1.80
C VAL A 515 24.60 -8.35 -2.42
N ALA A 516 24.62 -9.46 -1.68
CA ALA A 516 25.10 -10.73 -2.20
C ALA A 516 24.14 -11.30 -3.27
N PRO A 517 24.65 -11.77 -4.43
CA PRO A 517 23.86 -12.43 -5.47
C PRO A 517 23.00 -13.59 -4.97
N THR A 518 21.80 -13.71 -5.51
CA THR A 518 20.93 -14.89 -5.36
C THR A 518 20.37 -15.30 -6.72
N VAL A 519 19.69 -16.45 -6.78
CA VAL A 519 18.93 -16.83 -7.98
C VAL A 519 17.84 -15.81 -8.29
N ALA A 520 17.18 -15.30 -7.24
CA ALA A 520 16.09 -14.34 -7.35
C ALA A 520 16.57 -12.92 -7.73
N ASN A 521 17.78 -12.55 -7.32
CA ASN A 521 18.40 -11.26 -7.60
C ASN A 521 19.89 -11.48 -7.95
N PRO A 522 20.21 -11.75 -9.23
CA PRO A 522 21.57 -12.12 -9.65
C PRO A 522 22.66 -11.08 -9.34
N ASN A 523 22.28 -9.80 -9.18
CA ASN A 523 23.20 -8.70 -8.83
C ASN A 523 23.03 -8.24 -7.36
N GLY A 524 22.36 -9.05 -6.53
CA GLY A 524 21.94 -8.68 -5.18
C GLY A 524 20.81 -7.65 -5.18
N PHE A 525 20.36 -7.28 -3.97
CA PHE A 525 19.32 -6.25 -3.83
C PHE A 525 19.83 -4.87 -4.26
N THR A 526 18.91 -4.08 -4.80
CA THR A 526 19.13 -2.69 -5.26
C THR A 526 18.26 -1.68 -4.48
N THR A 527 17.47 -2.19 -3.54
CA THR A 527 16.71 -1.50 -2.49
C THR A 527 16.99 -2.20 -1.15
N ILE A 528 16.65 -1.58 -0.03
CA ILE A 528 16.64 -2.21 1.30
C ILE A 528 15.43 -3.13 1.42
N GLY A 529 15.65 -4.40 1.77
CA GLY A 529 14.57 -5.35 2.03
C GLY A 529 13.85 -5.07 3.35
N GLU A 530 12.60 -5.53 3.47
CA GLU A 530 11.80 -5.36 4.69
C GLU A 530 12.34 -6.20 5.84
N GLN A 531 12.81 -7.42 5.55
CA GLN A 531 13.39 -8.34 6.52
C GLN A 531 14.87 -8.62 6.23
N TRP A 532 15.65 -8.82 7.30
CA TRP A 532 17.08 -9.16 7.21
C TRP A 532 17.37 -10.48 6.46
N ASP A 533 16.36 -11.32 6.27
CA ASP A 533 16.48 -12.63 5.63
C ASP A 533 16.14 -12.66 4.15
N ARG A 534 15.71 -11.51 3.59
CA ARG A 534 15.28 -11.37 2.18
C ARG A 534 14.03 -12.16 1.82
N SER A 535 13.20 -12.54 2.79
CA SER A 535 11.88 -13.12 2.52
C SER A 535 10.94 -12.12 1.86
N ASP A 536 11.07 -10.83 2.20
CA ASP A 536 10.31 -9.72 1.63
C ASP A 536 11.28 -8.62 1.14
N SER A 537 11.19 -8.28 -0.15
CA SER A 537 12.13 -7.40 -0.87
C SER A 537 11.66 -5.96 -1.04
#